data_AF-A0A318U5J1-F1
#
_entry.id   AF-A0A318U5J1-F1
#
_cell.length_a   1.000
_cell.length_b   1.000
_cell.length_c   1.000
_cell.angle_alpha   90.00
_cell.angle_beta   90.00
_cell.angle_gamma   90.00
#
_symmetry.space_group_name_H-M   'P 1'
#
loop_
_entity.id
_entity.type
_entity.pdbx_description
1 polymer ?
#
loop_
_entity_poly.entity_id
_entity_poly.type
_entity_poly.pdbx_seq_one_letter_code
_entity_poly.pdbx_strand_id
1 'polypeptide(L)'
;MQTNSITNKKIYDDFESMLNNKKRNSFIWMLKIILISFFVLASGLILFFAPLTLFSKKLFLNQNIQWFLVFSNPTLERINYLALFRVFLLMGIFFYTFIKNFSNTIEQKEAGKKYLGWFVTYLVFSLTALVLLFTFFRQNTLDYYFLALISIPLLILDLAYSIYKYKLKRKTDPLIHKNKNLVIISNVARGILVFSFLIILSIWVFSIKGNKNDFLNNNIMHNFFLNMFSQRDVKNLIYLILFLIFLAIILFGIKIEKIILAITKQNKNNNFKEKIILYLFLGFVVFLWFIRTFFYKNANDIIVANKEPQTYLYLIGLGIIVFLFIWYLLINFIKKFKVRGLLVNNIILGFMLGLIWIIVLINVLVFKNKLETNLSILFGGFFSLVILLIHRLKIANESYYVAMFLEIIIILMLATLLISGLNSILLANNNQSFYNVSSKLSLEQIFVITTAVLIIAFNLALMINLFVVLMKLTKKSNNIYIERN
;
A
#
# COMPACT_ATOMS: atom_id res chain seq x y z
N MET A 1 47.75 31.55 0.71
CA MET A 1 47.55 30.51 -0.33
C MET A 1 47.51 29.08 0.21
N GLN A 2 48.16 28.74 1.34
CA GLN A 2 48.12 27.37 1.92
C GLN A 2 46.78 26.98 2.59
N THR A 3 45.96 27.93 3.04
CA THR A 3 44.64 27.63 3.62
C THR A 3 43.65 27.10 2.58
N ASN A 4 43.67 27.65 1.35
CA ASN A 4 42.82 27.21 0.25
C ASN A 4 43.20 25.81 -0.30
N SER A 5 44.49 25.44 -0.25
CA SER A 5 44.92 24.10 -0.66
C SER A 5 44.56 23.04 0.38
N ILE A 6 44.60 23.36 1.68
CA ILE A 6 44.16 22.47 2.77
C ILE A 6 42.64 22.26 2.73
N THR A 7 41.84 23.32 2.46
CA THR A 7 40.38 23.18 2.30
C THR A 7 40.02 22.35 1.06
N ASN A 8 40.73 22.54 -0.05
CA ASN A 8 40.50 21.75 -1.26
C ASN A 8 40.94 20.29 -1.07
N LYS A 9 42.05 20.01 -0.37
CA LYS A 9 42.44 18.63 -0.02
C LYS A 9 41.38 17.93 0.83
N LYS A 10 40.83 18.58 1.86
CA LYS A 10 39.72 18.03 2.67
C LYS A 10 38.48 17.69 1.84
N ILE A 11 38.16 18.49 0.82
CA ILE A 11 36.99 18.26 -0.06
C ILE A 11 37.16 17.00 -0.91
N TYR A 12 38.38 16.71 -1.38
CA TYR A 12 38.66 15.51 -2.19
C TYR A 12 38.78 14.24 -1.34
N ASP A 13 39.41 14.29 -0.15
CA ASP A 13 39.48 13.15 0.78
C ASP A 13 38.11 12.74 1.34
N ASP A 14 37.22 13.71 1.59
CA ASP A 14 35.82 13.43 2.00
C ASP A 14 35.03 12.72 0.90
N PHE A 15 35.32 12.99 -0.39
CA PHE A 15 34.65 12.34 -1.51
C PHE A 15 35.06 10.88 -1.66
N GLU A 16 36.35 10.58 -1.53
CA GLU A 16 36.90 9.23 -1.67
C GLU A 16 36.53 8.34 -0.47
N SER A 17 36.56 8.90 0.75
CA SER A 17 36.06 8.24 1.97
C SER A 17 34.54 8.03 1.94
N MET A 18 33.75 8.95 1.37
CA MET A 18 32.31 8.74 1.13
C MET A 18 32.04 7.66 0.07
N LEU A 19 32.88 7.54 -0.96
CA LEU A 19 32.80 6.48 -1.98
C LEU A 19 33.12 5.10 -1.41
N ASN A 20 34.14 5.00 -0.55
CA ASN A 20 34.47 3.76 0.16
C ASN A 20 33.39 3.39 1.20
N ASN A 21 32.82 4.36 1.92
CA ASN A 21 31.66 4.14 2.79
C ASN A 21 30.39 3.70 2.01
N LYS A 22 30.26 4.10 0.75
CA LYS A 22 29.17 3.68 -0.16
C LYS A 22 29.17 2.18 -0.47
N LYS A 23 30.35 1.56 -0.57
CA LYS A 23 30.52 0.15 -0.98
C LYS A 23 30.31 -0.85 0.16
N ARG A 24 30.40 -0.45 1.44
CA ARG A 24 30.44 -1.39 2.57
C ARG A 24 29.70 -0.91 3.83
N ASN A 25 28.53 -0.29 3.68
CA ASN A 25 27.75 0.19 4.84
C ASN A 25 26.90 -0.92 5.48
N SER A 26 27.56 -1.87 6.15
CA SER A 26 26.93 -2.97 6.91
C SER A 26 25.88 -2.49 7.90
N PHE A 27 26.08 -1.30 8.47
CA PHE A 27 25.16 -0.68 9.42
C PHE A 27 23.78 -0.41 8.82
N ILE A 28 23.71 0.06 7.57
CA ILE A 28 22.42 0.36 6.92
C ILE A 28 21.73 -0.93 6.49
N TRP A 29 22.49 -1.95 6.13
CA TRP A 29 21.95 -3.28 5.89
C TRP A 29 21.33 -3.87 7.18
N MET A 30 22.00 -3.72 8.33
CA MET A 30 21.47 -4.10 9.64
C MET A 30 20.15 -3.37 9.96
N LEU A 31 20.11 -2.03 9.81
CA LEU A 31 18.88 -1.25 10.05
C LEU A 31 17.71 -1.68 9.15
N LYS A 32 17.99 -2.04 7.89
CA LYS A 32 16.96 -2.57 6.98
C LYS A 32 16.43 -3.92 7.44
N ILE A 33 17.30 -4.83 7.87
CA ILE A 33 16.88 -6.14 8.37
C ILE A 33 15.98 -5.96 9.60
N ILE A 34 16.37 -5.09 10.53
CA ILE A 34 15.56 -4.78 11.72
C ILE A 34 14.18 -4.25 11.31
N LEU A 35 14.10 -3.36 10.32
CA LEU A 35 12.80 -2.87 9.83
C LEU A 35 11.98 -3.97 9.16
N ILE A 36 12.58 -4.76 8.27
CA ILE A 36 11.85 -5.84 7.57
C ILE A 36 11.36 -6.88 8.58
N SER A 37 12.20 -7.32 9.52
CA SER A 37 11.81 -8.28 10.55
C SER A 37 10.72 -7.73 11.45
N PHE A 38 10.86 -6.49 11.92
CA PHE A 38 9.83 -5.81 12.71
C PHE A 38 8.51 -5.73 11.94
N PHE A 39 8.52 -5.35 10.67
CA PHE A 39 7.31 -5.22 9.86
C PHE A 39 6.60 -6.53 9.60
N VAL A 40 7.38 -7.58 9.30
CA VAL A 40 6.87 -8.94 9.11
C VAL A 40 6.21 -9.44 10.40
N LEU A 41 6.89 -9.32 11.54
CA LEU A 41 6.36 -9.72 12.84
C LEU A 41 5.14 -8.89 13.25
N ALA A 42 5.22 -7.57 13.15
CA ALA A 42 4.14 -6.65 13.50
C ALA A 42 2.89 -6.86 12.64
N SER A 43 3.05 -6.94 11.31
CA SER A 43 1.94 -7.21 10.40
C SER A 43 1.36 -8.61 10.63
N GLY A 44 2.23 -9.60 10.89
CA GLY A 44 1.82 -10.94 11.28
C GLY A 44 0.97 -10.93 12.55
N LEU A 45 1.42 -10.25 13.61
CA LEU A 45 0.65 -10.10 14.85
C LEU A 45 -0.71 -9.42 14.59
N ILE A 46 -0.74 -8.32 13.83
CA ILE A 46 -1.99 -7.62 13.50
C ILE A 46 -2.96 -8.56 12.78
N LEU A 47 -2.50 -9.33 11.81
CA LEU A 47 -3.35 -10.21 11.01
C LEU A 47 -3.76 -11.48 11.77
N PHE A 48 -2.82 -12.20 12.38
CA PHE A 48 -3.12 -13.41 13.16
C PHE A 48 -4.01 -13.12 14.38
N PHE A 49 -3.98 -11.89 14.91
CA PHE A 49 -4.91 -11.43 15.93
C PHE A 49 -5.98 -10.47 15.40
N ALA A 50 -6.32 -10.53 14.11
CA ALA A 50 -7.34 -9.68 13.48
C ALA A 50 -8.68 -9.57 14.24
N PRO A 51 -9.22 -10.66 14.84
CA PRO A 51 -10.37 -10.58 15.76
C PRO A 51 -10.23 -9.54 16.88
N LEU A 52 -9.04 -9.41 17.45
CA LEU A 52 -8.74 -8.49 18.55
C LEU A 52 -8.32 -7.10 18.03
N THR A 53 -7.51 -7.05 16.98
CA THR A 53 -6.89 -5.82 16.47
C THR A 53 -7.81 -5.09 15.49
N LEU A 54 -8.07 -5.68 14.31
CA LEU A 54 -8.81 -5.08 13.20
C LEU A 54 -10.31 -5.04 13.48
N PHE A 55 -10.91 -6.18 13.83
CA PHE A 55 -12.34 -6.23 14.15
C PHE A 55 -12.67 -5.68 15.52
N SER A 56 -11.65 -5.37 16.33
CA SER A 56 -11.83 -4.71 17.62
C SER A 56 -12.87 -5.39 18.52
N LYS A 57 -12.96 -6.74 18.54
CA LYS A 57 -14.10 -7.45 19.12
C LYS A 57 -14.49 -6.98 20.53
N LYS A 58 -13.51 -6.55 21.33
CA LYS A 58 -13.68 -6.01 22.69
C LYS A 58 -14.52 -4.73 22.77
N LEU A 59 -14.72 -4.00 21.67
CA LEU A 59 -15.62 -2.83 21.61
C LEU A 59 -17.10 -3.22 21.54
N PHE A 60 -17.41 -4.41 21.04
CA PHE A 60 -18.77 -4.87 20.79
C PHE A 60 -19.36 -5.61 21.99
N LEU A 61 -20.70 -5.58 22.09
CA LEU A 61 -21.44 -6.36 23.08
C LEU A 61 -21.07 -7.85 22.97
N ASN A 62 -20.88 -8.50 24.12
CA ASN A 62 -20.46 -9.90 24.24
C ASN A 62 -19.14 -10.24 23.52
N GLN A 63 -18.33 -9.24 23.17
CA GLN A 63 -17.08 -9.38 22.45
C GLN A 63 -17.19 -10.17 21.13
N ASN A 64 -18.30 -10.00 20.43
CA ASN A 64 -18.62 -10.74 19.21
C ASN A 64 -18.45 -9.89 17.94
N ILE A 65 -17.79 -10.45 16.93
CA ILE A 65 -17.53 -9.84 15.61
C ILE A 65 -18.79 -9.76 14.75
N GLN A 66 -19.83 -10.52 15.08
CA GLN A 66 -21.13 -10.48 14.39
C GLN A 66 -21.68 -9.06 14.20
N TRP A 67 -21.40 -8.15 15.14
CA TRP A 67 -21.90 -6.78 15.14
C TRP A 67 -21.03 -5.77 14.38
N PHE A 68 -19.87 -6.20 13.87
CA PHE A 68 -18.95 -5.35 13.12
C PHE A 68 -19.57 -4.93 11.77
N LEU A 69 -19.53 -3.64 11.43
CA LEU A 69 -20.15 -3.08 10.21
C LEU A 69 -21.65 -3.38 10.06
N VAL A 70 -22.35 -3.61 11.17
CA VAL A 70 -23.81 -3.68 11.22
C VAL A 70 -24.37 -2.33 11.68
N PHE A 71 -25.10 -1.65 10.79
CA PHE A 71 -25.65 -0.30 11.01
C PHE A 71 -27.18 -0.34 11.26
N SER A 72 -27.65 -1.29 12.07
CA SER A 72 -29.10 -1.49 12.31
C SER A 72 -29.66 -0.66 13.46
N ASN A 73 -28.82 -0.18 14.36
CA ASN A 73 -29.20 0.58 15.55
C ASN A 73 -28.15 1.69 15.80
N PRO A 74 -28.56 2.92 16.18
CA PRO A 74 -27.65 4.03 16.45
C PRO A 74 -26.47 3.69 17.38
N THR A 75 -26.69 2.81 18.37
CA THR A 75 -25.63 2.36 19.28
C THR A 75 -24.55 1.53 18.59
N LEU A 76 -24.95 0.64 17.67
CA LEU A 76 -24.04 -0.18 16.86
C LEU A 76 -23.35 0.66 15.79
N GLU A 77 -24.08 1.58 15.16
CA GLU A 77 -23.49 2.54 14.22
C GLU A 77 -22.35 3.29 14.88
N ARG A 78 -22.60 3.84 16.07
CA ARG A 78 -21.61 4.54 16.88
C ARG A 78 -20.36 3.69 17.13
N ILE A 79 -20.53 2.47 17.64
CA ILE A 79 -19.40 1.58 17.95
C ILE A 79 -18.64 1.23 16.67
N ASN A 80 -19.33 1.02 15.55
CA ASN A 80 -18.72 0.75 14.26
C ASN A 80 -17.89 1.94 13.74
N TYR A 81 -18.38 3.17 13.86
CA TYR A 81 -17.59 4.37 13.54
C TYR A 81 -16.31 4.47 14.39
N LEU A 82 -16.42 4.22 15.70
CA LEU A 82 -15.27 4.24 16.60
C LEU A 82 -14.25 3.12 16.27
N ALA A 83 -14.73 1.92 15.95
CA ALA A 83 -13.89 0.80 15.54
C ALA A 83 -13.16 1.10 14.22
N LEU A 84 -13.86 1.63 13.21
CA LEU A 84 -13.26 2.03 11.94
C LEU A 84 -12.24 3.16 12.13
N PHE A 85 -12.60 4.22 12.85
CA PHE A 85 -11.70 5.33 13.11
C PHE A 85 -10.40 4.87 13.78
N ARG A 86 -10.51 4.01 14.80
CA ARG A 86 -9.38 3.38 15.48
C ARG A 86 -8.43 2.71 14.50
N VAL A 87 -8.97 1.83 13.67
CA VAL A 87 -8.19 1.01 12.74
C VAL A 87 -7.53 1.90 11.70
N PHE A 88 -8.28 2.83 11.09
CA PHE A 88 -7.74 3.74 10.08
C PHE A 88 -6.63 4.62 10.64
N LEU A 89 -6.83 5.20 11.82
CA LEU A 89 -5.84 6.08 12.45
C LEU A 89 -4.57 5.31 12.82
N LEU A 90 -4.70 4.22 13.58
CA LEU A 90 -3.54 3.48 14.09
C LEU A 90 -2.81 2.71 13.00
N MET A 91 -3.53 2.06 12.07
CA MET A 91 -2.89 1.42 10.90
C MET A 91 -2.26 2.47 9.99
N GLY A 92 -2.90 3.64 9.84
CA GLY A 92 -2.36 4.78 9.10
C GLY A 92 -1.02 5.23 9.66
N ILE A 93 -0.93 5.44 10.97
CA ILE A 93 0.32 5.83 11.66
C ILE A 93 1.37 4.71 11.54
N PHE A 94 0.98 3.46 11.78
CA PHE A 94 1.86 2.30 11.68
C PHE A 94 2.51 2.21 10.29
N PHE A 95 1.71 2.16 9.22
CA PHE A 95 2.25 2.05 7.86
C PHE A 95 2.99 3.31 7.43
N TYR A 96 2.50 4.51 7.78
CA TYR A 96 3.16 5.75 7.41
C TYR A 96 4.56 5.85 8.02
N THR A 97 4.68 5.68 9.34
CA THR A 97 5.96 5.78 10.06
C THR A 97 6.93 4.72 9.60
N PHE A 98 6.44 3.49 9.39
CA PHE A 98 7.24 2.39 8.88
C PHE A 98 7.77 2.64 7.46
N ILE A 99 6.89 2.94 6.50
CA ILE A 99 7.27 3.18 5.09
C ILE A 99 8.20 4.40 4.99
N LYS A 100 7.96 5.43 5.82
CA LYS A 100 8.82 6.61 5.90
C LYS A 100 10.21 6.22 6.42
N ASN A 101 10.29 5.46 7.51
CA ASN A 101 11.56 5.02 8.09
C ASN A 101 12.37 4.13 7.12
N PHE A 102 11.70 3.21 6.43
CA PHE A 102 12.31 2.35 5.42
C PHE A 102 12.85 3.18 4.23
N SER A 103 12.04 4.11 3.72
CA SER A 103 12.46 5.01 2.62
C SER A 103 13.65 5.87 3.03
N ASN A 104 13.62 6.45 4.23
CA ASN A 104 14.69 7.27 4.75
C ASN A 104 16.00 6.49 4.91
N THR A 105 15.93 5.24 5.38
CA THR A 105 17.10 4.36 5.54
C THR A 105 17.77 4.08 4.19
N ILE A 106 16.99 3.94 3.12
CA ILE A 106 17.52 3.79 1.75
C ILE A 106 18.14 5.09 1.25
N GLU A 107 17.52 6.23 1.55
CA GLU A 107 17.97 7.54 1.10
C GLU A 107 19.21 8.06 1.84
N GLN A 108 19.46 7.62 3.09
CA GLN A 108 20.56 8.06 3.95
C GLN A 108 21.77 7.10 3.91
N LYS A 109 22.00 6.42 2.78
CA LYS A 109 23.10 5.46 2.57
C LYS A 109 24.49 5.97 2.99
N GLU A 110 24.69 7.28 2.93
CA GLU A 110 25.96 7.97 3.17
C GLU A 110 26.12 8.41 4.65
N ALA A 111 25.04 8.53 5.42
CA ALA A 111 25.04 9.10 6.77
C ALA A 111 24.26 8.25 7.80
N GLY A 112 24.28 6.92 7.65
CA GLY A 112 23.49 5.99 8.45
C GLY A 112 23.57 6.21 9.97
N LYS A 113 24.77 6.41 10.53
CA LYS A 113 24.95 6.65 11.98
C LYS A 113 24.24 7.92 12.47
N LYS A 114 24.25 9.01 11.68
CA LYS A 114 23.56 10.27 12.01
C LYS A 114 22.03 10.14 11.90
N TYR A 115 21.54 9.12 11.20
CA TYR A 115 20.12 8.85 11.06
C TYR A 115 19.54 8.03 12.23
N LEU A 116 20.36 7.44 13.09
CA LEU A 116 19.88 6.51 14.13
C LEU A 116 18.82 7.13 15.07
N GLY A 117 18.96 8.39 15.49
CA GLY A 117 17.95 9.05 16.33
C GLY A 117 16.57 9.12 15.65
N TRP A 118 16.55 9.51 14.37
CA TRP A 118 15.33 9.50 13.55
C TRP A 118 14.79 8.09 13.34
N PHE A 119 15.67 7.12 13.10
CA PHE A 119 15.30 5.72 12.95
C PHE A 119 14.54 5.19 14.18
N VAL A 120 15.09 5.40 15.38
CA VAL A 120 14.49 4.92 16.63
C VAL A 120 13.16 5.61 16.88
N THR A 121 13.09 6.93 16.73
CA THR A 121 11.84 7.68 16.95
C THR A 121 10.70 7.25 16.01
N TYR A 122 10.95 7.07 14.71
CA TYR A 122 9.93 6.54 13.78
C TYR A 122 9.50 5.11 14.17
N LEU A 123 10.45 4.27 14.61
CA LEU A 123 10.15 2.89 15.06
C LEU A 123 9.29 2.91 16.33
N VAL A 124 9.58 3.78 17.30
CA VAL A 124 8.76 3.96 18.50
C VAL A 124 7.33 4.35 18.13
N PHE A 125 7.11 5.27 17.18
CA PHE A 125 5.76 5.57 16.72
C PHE A 125 5.06 4.36 16.11
N SER A 126 5.75 3.56 15.28
CA SER A 126 5.16 2.34 14.74
C SER A 126 4.82 1.30 15.83
N LEU A 127 5.69 1.17 16.84
CA LEU A 127 5.47 0.26 17.98
C LEU A 127 4.31 0.73 18.85
N THR A 128 4.22 2.03 19.16
CA THR A 128 3.11 2.60 19.94
C THR A 128 1.78 2.40 19.23
N ALA A 129 1.71 2.62 17.91
CA ALA A 129 0.51 2.36 17.12
C ALA A 129 0.10 0.88 17.17
N LEU A 130 1.07 -0.04 17.09
CA LEU A 130 0.83 -1.47 17.24
C LEU A 130 0.30 -1.81 18.64
N VAL A 131 0.92 -1.33 19.71
CA VAL A 131 0.47 -1.59 21.08
C VAL A 131 -0.95 -1.04 21.31
N LEU A 132 -1.27 0.14 20.79
CA LEU A 132 -2.60 0.75 20.87
C LEU A 132 -3.65 -0.07 20.08
N LEU A 133 -3.28 -0.70 18.96
CA LEU A 133 -4.14 -1.66 18.25
C LEU A 133 -4.48 -2.91 19.08
N PHE A 134 -3.73 -3.22 20.13
CA PHE A 134 -4.02 -4.34 21.04
C PHE A 134 -4.68 -3.92 22.36
N THR A 135 -4.63 -2.63 22.73
CA THR A 135 -4.97 -2.19 24.09
C THR A 135 -6.06 -1.12 24.14
N PHE A 136 -6.17 -0.25 23.13
CA PHE A 136 -7.11 0.87 23.15
C PHE A 136 -8.51 0.45 22.71
N PHE A 137 -9.43 0.18 23.64
CA PHE A 137 -10.83 -0.19 23.34
C PHE A 137 -11.84 0.67 24.11
N ARG A 138 -11.63 1.98 24.11
CA ARG A 138 -12.55 2.92 24.77
C ARG A 138 -13.80 3.13 23.90
N GLN A 139 -14.94 3.41 24.52
CA GLN A 139 -16.20 3.73 23.81
C GLN A 139 -16.53 5.23 23.82
N ASN A 140 -15.79 6.04 24.60
CA ASN A 140 -16.01 7.47 24.68
C ASN A 140 -15.34 8.19 23.50
N THR A 141 -16.07 9.10 22.85
CA THR A 141 -15.62 9.89 21.71
C THR A 141 -14.42 10.78 22.01
N LEU A 142 -14.37 11.34 23.23
CA LEU A 142 -13.28 12.20 23.67
C LEU A 142 -11.95 11.43 23.71
N ASP A 143 -11.95 10.15 24.07
CA ASP A 143 -10.73 9.34 24.10
C ASP A 143 -10.15 9.18 22.69
N TYR A 144 -11.00 9.12 21.66
CA TYR A 144 -10.57 9.06 20.26
C TYR A 144 -10.05 10.39 19.73
N TYR A 145 -10.60 11.52 20.21
CA TYR A 145 -10.04 12.83 19.96
C TYR A 145 -8.61 12.94 20.51
N PHE A 146 -8.40 12.53 21.77
CA PHE A 146 -7.07 12.53 22.38
C PHE A 146 -6.12 11.54 21.69
N LEU A 147 -6.62 10.39 21.26
CA LEU A 147 -5.84 9.45 20.44
C LEU A 147 -5.35 10.13 19.15
N ALA A 148 -6.19 10.93 18.50
CA ALA A 148 -5.84 11.59 17.24
C ALA A 148 -4.71 12.63 17.38
N LEU A 149 -4.51 13.20 18.59
CA LEU A 149 -3.44 14.16 18.86
C LEU A 149 -2.04 13.57 18.69
N ILE A 150 -1.88 12.24 18.65
CA ILE A 150 -0.61 11.58 18.28
C ILE A 150 -0.08 12.03 16.90
N SER A 151 -0.97 12.55 16.05
CA SER A 151 -0.64 13.10 14.73
C SER A 151 0.22 14.37 14.82
N ILE A 152 0.12 15.14 15.91
CA ILE A 152 0.89 16.38 16.13
C ILE A 152 2.38 16.09 16.34
N PRO A 153 2.80 15.28 17.34
CA PRO A 153 4.22 14.98 17.51
C PRO A 153 4.80 14.22 16.31
N LEU A 154 3.98 13.42 15.62
CA LEU A 154 4.37 12.79 14.35
C LEU A 154 4.62 13.82 13.23
N LEU A 155 3.78 14.84 13.11
CA LEU A 155 3.98 15.95 12.17
C LEU A 155 5.27 16.71 12.50
N ILE A 156 5.49 17.05 13.77
CA ILE A 156 6.70 17.76 14.22
C ILE A 156 7.94 16.95 13.86
N LEU A 157 7.93 15.64 14.12
CA LEU A 157 9.01 14.74 13.75
C LEU A 157 9.27 14.75 12.23
N ASP A 158 8.21 14.65 11.42
CA ASP A 158 8.35 14.59 9.97
C ASP A 158 8.82 15.92 9.36
N LEU A 159 8.38 17.04 9.90
CA LEU A 159 8.85 18.38 9.53
C LEU A 159 10.32 18.56 9.92
N ALA A 160 10.68 18.21 11.15
CA ALA A 160 12.05 18.32 11.64
C ALA A 160 13.03 17.46 10.81
N TYR A 161 12.63 16.23 10.49
CA TYR A 161 13.42 15.37 9.61
C TYR A 161 13.51 15.91 8.18
N SER A 162 12.42 16.48 7.63
CA SER A 162 12.40 17.12 6.30
C SER A 162 13.42 18.26 6.22
N ILE A 163 13.45 19.12 7.24
CA ILE A 163 14.40 20.24 7.35
C ILE A 163 15.83 19.72 7.53
N TYR A 164 16.03 18.71 8.38
CA TYR A 164 17.33 18.07 8.57
C TYR A 164 17.87 17.47 7.26
N LYS A 165 17.04 16.72 6.53
CA LYS A 165 17.38 16.14 5.23
C LYS A 165 17.75 17.23 4.22
N TYR A 166 17.00 18.31 4.14
CA TYR A 166 17.31 19.45 3.29
C TYR A 166 18.71 20.02 3.60
N LYS A 167 19.01 20.27 4.88
CA LYS A 167 20.32 20.79 5.31
C LYS A 167 21.46 19.85 4.93
N LEU A 168 21.28 18.54 5.14
CA LEU A 168 22.31 17.54 4.87
C LEU A 168 22.55 17.34 3.38
N LYS A 169 21.48 17.27 2.58
CA LYS A 169 21.56 16.93 1.16
C LYS A 169 21.70 18.10 0.20
N ARG A 170 21.60 19.35 0.68
CA ARG A 170 21.86 20.55 -0.14
C ARG A 170 23.26 20.52 -0.80
N LYS A 171 24.25 19.89 -0.16
CA LYS A 171 25.61 19.76 -0.68
C LYS A 171 25.82 18.52 -1.56
N THR A 172 25.12 17.41 -1.29
CA THR A 172 25.35 16.12 -1.97
C THR A 172 24.40 15.87 -3.15
N ASP A 173 23.16 16.40 -3.11
CA ASP A 173 22.15 16.31 -4.18
C ASP A 173 21.55 17.71 -4.46
N PRO A 174 22.32 18.65 -5.07
CA PRO A 174 21.92 20.06 -5.16
C PRO A 174 20.70 20.30 -6.05
N LEU A 175 20.38 19.44 -7.02
CA LEU A 175 19.26 19.69 -7.94
C LEU A 175 17.88 19.70 -7.26
N ILE A 176 17.70 18.92 -6.20
CA ILE A 176 16.44 18.85 -5.43
C ILE A 176 16.51 19.81 -4.25
N HIS A 177 17.64 19.80 -3.55
CA HIS A 177 17.80 20.46 -2.26
C HIS A 177 18.42 21.85 -2.35
N LYS A 178 18.64 22.40 -3.56
CA LYS A 178 18.92 23.83 -3.76
C LYS A 178 17.64 24.66 -3.77
N ASN A 179 16.52 24.11 -4.27
CA ASN A 179 15.24 24.82 -4.31
C ASN A 179 14.50 24.70 -2.97
N LYS A 180 14.65 25.71 -2.10
CA LYS A 180 13.99 25.80 -0.80
C LYS A 180 12.45 25.76 -0.92
N ASN A 181 11.90 26.29 -2.03
CA ASN A 181 10.46 26.43 -2.20
C ASN A 181 9.75 25.07 -2.26
N LEU A 182 10.38 24.06 -2.87
CA LEU A 182 9.81 22.71 -2.95
C LEU A 182 9.65 22.06 -1.57
N VAL A 183 10.65 22.23 -0.71
CA VAL A 183 10.61 21.73 0.68
C VAL A 183 9.57 22.48 1.50
N ILE A 184 9.46 23.81 1.32
CA ILE A 184 8.44 24.63 1.98
C ILE A 184 7.04 24.16 1.56
N ILE A 185 6.76 24.05 0.26
CA ILE A 185 5.47 23.60 -0.26
C ILE A 185 5.11 22.22 0.30
N SER A 186 6.06 21.28 0.31
CA SER A 186 5.82 19.94 0.86
C SER A 186 5.51 19.98 2.36
N ASN A 187 6.26 20.76 3.14
CA ASN A 187 6.06 20.87 4.59
C ASN A 187 4.74 21.57 4.94
N VAL A 188 4.40 22.65 4.23
CA VAL A 188 3.12 23.36 4.40
C VAL A 188 1.96 22.44 4.05
N ALA A 189 2.02 21.68 2.96
CA ALA A 189 0.98 20.72 2.59
C ALA A 189 0.80 19.61 3.64
N ARG A 190 1.89 19.11 4.25
CA ARG A 190 1.80 18.15 5.37
C ARG A 190 1.13 18.76 6.59
N GLY A 191 1.45 20.02 6.92
CA GLY A 191 0.82 20.75 8.00
C GLY A 191 -0.67 20.95 7.77
N ILE A 192 -1.06 21.45 6.60
CA ILE A 192 -2.47 21.65 6.20
C ILE A 192 -3.26 20.35 6.29
N LEU A 193 -2.68 19.21 5.88
CA LEU A 193 -3.37 17.92 5.99
C LEU A 193 -3.66 17.56 7.45
N VAL A 194 -2.66 17.62 8.33
CA VAL A 194 -2.84 17.24 9.74
C VAL A 194 -3.74 18.22 10.48
N PHE A 195 -3.57 19.54 10.26
CA PHE A 195 -4.42 20.54 10.89
C PHE A 195 -5.86 20.47 10.38
N SER A 196 -6.10 20.27 9.08
CA SER A 196 -7.47 20.11 8.57
C SER A 196 -8.14 18.87 9.15
N PHE A 197 -7.42 17.74 9.26
CA PHE A 197 -7.90 16.54 9.94
C PHE A 197 -8.28 16.80 11.40
N LEU A 198 -7.40 17.47 12.18
CA LEU A 198 -7.67 17.77 13.59
C LEU A 198 -8.78 18.80 13.78
N ILE A 199 -8.91 19.79 12.88
CA ILE A 199 -10.00 20.78 12.92
C ILE A 199 -11.33 20.09 12.65
N ILE A 200 -11.41 19.25 11.62
CA ILE A 200 -12.63 18.48 11.30
C ILE A 200 -13.02 17.61 12.50
N LEU A 201 -12.07 16.90 13.12
CA LEU A 201 -12.33 16.11 14.31
C LEU A 201 -12.72 16.95 15.53
N SER A 202 -12.10 18.11 15.72
CA SER A 202 -12.45 19.01 16.82
C SER A 202 -13.89 19.50 16.68
N ILE A 203 -14.26 19.98 15.49
CA ILE A 203 -15.65 20.41 15.25
C ILE A 203 -16.59 19.22 15.40
N TRP A 204 -16.21 18.04 14.93
CA TRP A 204 -17.02 16.84 15.07
C TRP A 204 -17.28 16.47 16.53
N VAL A 205 -16.28 16.53 17.41
CA VAL A 205 -16.43 16.14 18.82
C VAL A 205 -17.07 17.25 19.66
N PHE A 206 -16.77 18.52 19.39
CA PHE A 206 -17.24 19.64 20.19
C PHE A 206 -18.53 20.33 19.68
N SER A 207 -19.03 19.97 18.49
CA SER A 207 -20.32 20.50 17.98
C SER A 207 -21.56 19.75 18.50
N ILE A 208 -21.37 18.70 19.30
CA ILE A 208 -22.46 17.88 19.83
C ILE A 208 -23.26 18.68 20.86
N LYS A 209 -24.55 18.92 20.57
CA LYS A 209 -25.51 19.48 21.52
C LYS A 209 -26.18 18.34 22.29
N GLY A 210 -25.84 18.16 23.56
CA GLY A 210 -26.42 17.11 24.44
C GLY A 210 -25.41 16.06 24.87
N ASN A 211 -25.79 14.78 24.79
CA ASN A 211 -24.92 13.67 25.22
C ASN A 211 -23.69 13.55 24.29
N LYS A 212 -22.50 13.84 24.81
CA LYS A 212 -21.21 13.75 24.06
C LYS A 212 -20.91 12.35 23.52
N ASN A 213 -21.58 11.32 24.04
CA ASN A 213 -21.50 9.96 23.54
C ASN A 213 -22.42 9.69 22.34
N ASP A 214 -23.29 10.61 21.94
CA ASP A 214 -24.14 10.48 20.75
C ASP A 214 -23.67 11.45 19.66
N PHE A 215 -22.53 11.13 19.06
CA PHE A 215 -21.87 12.00 18.07
C PHE A 215 -22.45 11.90 16.65
N LEU A 216 -23.39 10.99 16.43
CA LEU A 216 -24.05 10.84 15.14
C LEU A 216 -25.30 11.71 15.07
N ASN A 217 -26.10 11.73 16.14
CA ASN A 217 -27.30 12.54 16.20
C ASN A 217 -27.00 14.00 16.53
N ASN A 218 -27.65 14.94 15.85
CA ASN A 218 -27.52 16.39 16.07
C ASN A 218 -26.09 16.94 15.94
N ASN A 219 -25.23 16.27 15.16
CA ASN A 219 -23.87 16.70 14.91
C ASN A 219 -23.77 17.41 13.56
N ILE A 220 -23.34 18.68 13.60
CA ILE A 220 -23.23 19.54 12.42
C ILE A 220 -22.28 18.94 11.38
N MET A 221 -21.15 18.40 11.83
CA MET A 221 -20.16 17.79 10.93
C MET A 221 -20.64 16.46 10.35
N HIS A 222 -21.29 15.62 11.16
CA HIS A 222 -21.87 14.37 10.65
C HIS A 222 -22.92 14.65 9.57
N ASN A 223 -23.84 15.58 9.85
CA ASN A 223 -24.88 15.99 8.91
C ASN A 223 -24.30 16.64 7.65
N PHE A 224 -23.24 17.44 7.78
CA PHE A 224 -22.54 18.02 6.63
C PHE A 224 -22.02 16.94 5.67
N PHE A 225 -21.29 15.94 6.18
CA PHE A 225 -20.79 14.85 5.36
C PHE A 225 -21.92 13.97 4.82
N LEU A 226 -22.93 13.65 5.63
CA LEU A 226 -24.08 12.87 5.19
C LEU A 226 -24.82 13.56 4.04
N ASN A 227 -25.05 14.87 4.13
CA ASN A 227 -25.70 15.65 3.07
C ASN A 227 -24.83 15.73 1.82
N MET A 228 -23.51 15.91 1.97
CA MET A 228 -22.57 15.96 0.84
C MET A 228 -22.60 14.69 -0.03
N PHE A 229 -22.84 13.52 0.58
CA PHE A 229 -22.83 12.24 -0.13
C PHE A 229 -24.22 11.67 -0.45
N SER A 230 -25.27 11.99 0.31
CA SER A 230 -26.59 11.36 0.16
C SER A 230 -27.62 12.23 -0.58
N GLN A 231 -27.56 13.56 -0.40
CA GLN A 231 -28.53 14.47 -0.98
C GLN A 231 -28.12 14.85 -2.41
N ARG A 232 -29.04 14.65 -3.35
CA ARG A 232 -28.83 14.93 -4.79
C ARG A 232 -29.05 16.41 -5.11
N ASP A 233 -28.25 17.28 -4.51
CA ASP A 233 -28.29 18.72 -4.72
C ASP A 233 -27.02 19.25 -5.41
N VAL A 234 -27.20 20.24 -6.30
CA VAL A 234 -26.09 20.89 -7.02
C VAL A 234 -25.06 21.49 -6.06
N LYS A 235 -25.51 22.10 -4.95
CA LYS A 235 -24.62 22.65 -3.91
C LYS A 235 -23.73 21.57 -3.30
N ASN A 236 -24.30 20.41 -2.98
CA ASN A 236 -23.58 19.29 -2.38
C ASN A 236 -22.58 18.67 -3.37
N LEU A 237 -22.94 18.60 -4.66
CA LEU A 237 -22.04 18.17 -5.72
C LEU A 237 -20.84 19.14 -5.88
N ILE A 238 -21.06 20.46 -5.81
CA ILE A 238 -19.98 21.45 -5.82
C ILE A 238 -19.06 21.26 -4.60
N TYR A 239 -19.62 21.06 -3.40
CA TYR A 239 -18.83 20.79 -2.19
C TYR A 239 -18.00 19.50 -2.32
N LEU A 240 -18.57 18.43 -2.89
CA LEU A 240 -17.87 17.18 -3.16
C LEU A 240 -16.69 17.39 -4.12
N ILE A 241 -16.89 18.11 -5.23
CA ILE A 241 -15.83 18.40 -6.20
C ILE A 241 -14.72 19.23 -5.55
N LEU A 242 -15.07 20.29 -4.82
CA LEU A 242 -14.08 21.13 -4.13
C LEU A 242 -13.28 20.33 -3.09
N PHE A 243 -13.95 19.44 -2.35
CA PHE A 243 -13.30 18.55 -1.38
C PHE A 243 -12.30 17.61 -2.06
N LEU A 244 -12.66 17.02 -3.20
CA LEU A 244 -11.77 16.15 -3.98
C LEU A 244 -10.57 16.93 -4.58
N ILE A 245 -10.81 18.13 -5.11
CA ILE A 245 -9.75 19.01 -5.63
C ILE A 245 -8.79 19.41 -4.51
N PHE A 246 -9.32 19.79 -3.34
CA PHE A 246 -8.53 20.12 -2.16
C PHE A 246 -7.62 18.95 -1.75
N LEU A 247 -8.16 17.74 -1.65
CA LEU A 247 -7.38 16.53 -1.36
C LEU A 247 -6.29 16.29 -2.43
N ALA A 248 -6.61 16.42 -3.72
CA ALA A 248 -5.66 16.23 -4.81
C ALA A 248 -4.49 17.24 -4.75
N ILE A 249 -4.79 18.52 -4.51
CA ILE A 249 -3.77 19.57 -4.37
C ILE A 249 -2.84 19.29 -3.18
N ILE A 250 -3.41 18.89 -2.04
CA ILE A 250 -2.61 18.54 -0.84
C ILE A 250 -1.71 17.34 -1.12
N LEU A 251 -2.25 16.26 -1.70
CA LEU A 251 -1.47 15.07 -2.01
C LEU A 251 -0.34 15.36 -3.00
N PHE A 252 -0.62 16.19 -4.02
CA PHE A 252 0.38 16.69 -4.95
C PHE A 252 1.46 17.49 -4.24
N GLY A 253 1.08 18.46 -3.40
CA GLY A 253 2.00 19.28 -2.61
C GLY A 253 2.91 18.46 -1.70
N ILE A 254 2.37 17.46 -0.99
CA ILE A 254 3.15 16.56 -0.12
C ILE A 254 4.23 15.81 -0.92
N LYS A 255 3.95 15.41 -2.17
CA LYS A 255 4.85 14.61 -3.01
C LYS A 255 5.63 15.42 -4.05
N ILE A 256 5.54 16.75 -4.04
CA ILE A 256 6.09 17.62 -5.08
C ILE A 256 7.57 17.34 -5.41
N GLU A 257 8.41 17.13 -4.39
CA GLU A 257 9.84 16.79 -4.56
C GLU A 257 10.03 15.52 -5.39
N LYS A 258 9.20 14.49 -5.13
CA LYS A 258 9.29 13.19 -5.83
C LYS A 258 8.74 13.26 -7.25
N ILE A 259 7.71 14.08 -7.46
CA ILE A 259 7.12 14.30 -8.79
C ILE A 259 8.13 14.99 -9.70
N ILE A 260 8.78 16.05 -9.22
CA ILE A 260 9.82 16.75 -9.99
C ILE A 260 10.99 15.82 -10.30
N LEU A 261 11.39 14.96 -9.37
CA LEU A 261 12.42 13.95 -9.60
C LEU A 261 12.05 12.90 -10.65
N ALA A 262 10.77 12.55 -10.75
CA ALA A 262 10.28 11.65 -11.78
C ALA A 262 10.31 12.34 -13.16
N ILE A 263 9.89 13.61 -13.23
CA ILE A 263 9.90 14.42 -14.46
C ILE A 263 11.33 14.61 -14.97
N THR A 264 12.29 14.89 -14.10
CA THR A 264 13.70 15.08 -14.49
C THR A 264 14.43 13.77 -14.77
N LYS A 265 13.77 12.60 -14.66
CA LYS A 265 14.33 11.25 -14.84
C LYS A 265 15.55 10.93 -13.96
N GLN A 266 15.76 11.70 -12.88
CA GLN A 266 16.89 11.51 -11.95
C GLN A 266 16.53 10.62 -10.75
N ASN A 267 15.29 10.14 -10.69
CA ASN A 267 14.86 9.27 -9.62
C ASN A 267 15.65 7.95 -9.64
N LYS A 268 16.35 7.65 -8.55
CA LYS A 268 17.12 6.41 -8.41
C LYS A 268 16.14 5.23 -8.38
N ASN A 269 16.10 4.43 -9.46
CA ASN A 269 15.33 3.18 -9.58
C ASN A 269 15.49 2.22 -8.38
N ASN A 270 16.61 2.35 -7.65
CA ASN A 270 16.89 1.58 -6.44
C ASN A 270 15.83 1.76 -5.33
N ASN A 271 15.14 2.90 -5.25
CA ASN A 271 14.11 3.11 -4.23
C ASN A 271 12.87 2.24 -4.48
N PHE A 272 12.43 2.11 -5.74
CA PHE A 272 11.33 1.21 -6.11
C PHE A 272 11.69 -0.25 -5.89
N LYS A 273 12.95 -0.62 -6.23
CA LYS A 273 13.47 -1.97 -6.00
C LYS A 273 13.24 -2.46 -4.58
N GLU A 274 13.66 -1.65 -3.62
CA GLU A 274 13.69 -2.02 -2.21
C GLU A 274 12.27 -2.04 -1.63
N LYS A 275 11.39 -1.14 -2.08
CA LYS A 275 9.97 -1.15 -1.71
C LYS A 275 9.21 -2.37 -2.25
N ILE A 276 9.47 -2.75 -3.50
CA ILE A 276 8.88 -3.97 -4.08
C ILE A 276 9.26 -5.19 -3.23
N ILE A 277 10.54 -5.29 -2.84
CA ILE A 277 11.00 -6.37 -1.95
C ILE A 277 10.25 -6.34 -0.61
N LEU A 278 10.09 -5.15 -0.01
CA LEU A 278 9.33 -4.99 1.23
C LEU A 278 7.88 -5.47 1.09
N TYR A 279 7.18 -5.09 0.01
CA TYR A 279 5.80 -5.53 -0.22
C TYR A 279 5.70 -7.03 -0.54
N LEU A 280 6.71 -7.62 -1.17
CA LEU A 280 6.78 -9.07 -1.37
C LEU A 280 6.91 -9.82 -0.03
N PHE A 281 7.71 -9.31 0.91
CA PHE A 281 7.76 -9.87 2.28
C PHE A 281 6.41 -9.74 3.00
N LEU A 282 5.74 -8.60 2.87
CA LEU A 282 4.37 -8.45 3.39
C LEU A 282 3.41 -9.45 2.73
N GLY A 283 3.55 -9.69 1.42
CA GLY A 283 2.76 -10.68 0.70
C GLY A 283 2.93 -12.10 1.20
N PHE A 284 4.14 -12.47 1.57
CA PHE A 284 4.37 -13.77 2.20
C PHE A 284 3.64 -13.90 3.56
N VAL A 285 3.66 -12.84 4.38
CA VAL A 285 2.93 -12.82 5.67
C VAL A 285 1.42 -12.90 5.45
N VAL A 286 0.89 -12.09 4.53
CA VAL A 286 -0.53 -12.09 4.18
C VAL A 286 -0.95 -13.46 3.65
N PHE A 287 -0.12 -14.11 2.82
CA PHE A 287 -0.36 -15.45 2.31
C PHE A 287 -0.43 -16.50 3.43
N LEU A 288 0.56 -16.53 4.33
CA LEU A 288 0.55 -17.46 5.47
C LEU A 288 -0.65 -17.24 6.38
N TRP A 289 -1.02 -15.98 6.61
CA TRP A 289 -2.23 -15.65 7.36
C TRP A 289 -3.50 -16.08 6.61
N PHE A 290 -3.57 -15.87 5.29
CA PHE A 290 -4.74 -16.23 4.50
C PHE A 290 -5.00 -17.74 4.52
N ILE A 291 -3.95 -18.58 4.49
CA ILE A 291 -4.09 -20.03 4.72
C ILE A 291 -4.82 -20.32 6.04
N ARG A 292 -4.47 -19.61 7.12
CA ARG A 292 -5.15 -19.79 8.41
C ARG A 292 -6.65 -19.52 8.32
N THR A 293 -7.08 -18.61 7.43
CA THR A 293 -8.50 -18.25 7.34
C THR A 293 -9.40 -19.39 6.87
N PHE A 294 -8.86 -20.39 6.17
CA PHE A 294 -9.60 -21.60 5.75
C PHE A 294 -9.99 -22.50 6.92
N PHE A 295 -9.33 -22.39 8.07
CA PHE A 295 -9.63 -23.19 9.25
C PHE A 295 -10.76 -22.62 10.11
N TYR A 296 -11.26 -21.41 9.79
CA TYR A 296 -12.46 -20.89 10.44
C TYR A 296 -13.69 -21.60 9.88
N LYS A 297 -14.49 -22.21 10.75
CA LYS A 297 -15.76 -22.86 10.35
C LYS A 297 -16.78 -21.79 9.97
N ASN A 298 -17.38 -21.89 8.79
CA ASN A 298 -18.50 -21.04 8.42
C ASN A 298 -19.73 -21.47 9.21
N ALA A 299 -20.31 -20.56 9.99
CA ALA A 299 -21.51 -20.89 10.77
C ALA A 299 -22.75 -21.13 9.89
N ASN A 300 -22.73 -20.68 8.63
CA ASN A 300 -23.75 -21.01 7.61
C ASN A 300 -23.67 -22.45 7.07
N ASP A 301 -22.61 -23.22 7.34
CA ASP A 301 -22.55 -24.65 6.97
C ASP A 301 -23.44 -25.52 7.87
N ILE A 302 -24.02 -24.94 8.93
CA ILE A 302 -24.85 -25.64 9.92
C ILE A 302 -26.34 -25.58 9.55
N ILE A 303 -26.77 -24.66 8.67
CA ILE A 303 -28.16 -24.54 8.23
C ILE A 303 -28.32 -25.19 6.84
N VAL A 304 -28.64 -26.48 6.89
CA VAL A 304 -28.96 -27.37 5.77
C VAL A 304 -30.22 -26.89 5.05
N ALA A 305 -30.15 -26.65 3.73
CA ALA A 305 -31.29 -26.86 2.82
C ALA A 305 -30.90 -26.90 1.33
N ASN A 306 -29.96 -26.07 0.86
CA ASN A 306 -29.60 -26.03 -0.58
C ASN A 306 -28.10 -25.80 -0.75
N LYS A 307 -27.27 -26.85 -0.60
CA LYS A 307 -25.91 -26.81 -1.13
C LYS A 307 -26.02 -26.91 -2.65
N GLU A 308 -25.77 -25.81 -3.37
CA GLU A 308 -25.54 -25.89 -4.82
C GLU A 308 -24.50 -27.00 -5.07
N PRO A 309 -24.71 -27.89 -6.06
CA PRO A 309 -23.81 -29.00 -6.30
C PRO A 309 -22.39 -28.46 -6.53
N GLN A 310 -21.44 -28.96 -5.73
CA GLN A 310 -20.03 -28.60 -5.88
C GLN A 310 -19.57 -29.03 -7.26
N THR A 311 -19.28 -28.04 -8.11
CA THR A 311 -18.76 -28.31 -9.46
C THR A 311 -17.25 -28.30 -9.38
N TYR A 312 -16.62 -29.45 -9.67
CA TYR A 312 -15.15 -29.59 -9.66
C TYR A 312 -14.43 -28.80 -10.77
N LEU A 313 -15.16 -28.02 -11.57
CA LEU A 313 -14.64 -27.20 -12.67
C LEU A 313 -13.58 -26.18 -12.19
N TYR A 314 -13.67 -25.70 -10.95
CA TYR A 314 -12.67 -24.78 -10.40
C TYR A 314 -11.26 -25.41 -10.33
N LEU A 315 -11.16 -26.75 -10.19
CA LEU A 315 -9.88 -27.47 -10.17
C LEU A 315 -9.14 -27.36 -11.50
N ILE A 316 -9.86 -27.31 -12.62
CA ILE A 316 -9.27 -27.08 -13.96
C ILE A 316 -8.62 -25.69 -13.98
N GLY A 317 -9.33 -24.66 -13.48
CA GLY A 317 -8.80 -23.31 -13.36
C GLY A 317 -7.52 -23.27 -12.51
N LEU A 318 -7.52 -23.94 -11.35
CA LEU A 318 -6.32 -24.07 -10.51
C LEU A 318 -5.17 -24.78 -11.23
N GLY A 319 -5.47 -25.86 -11.96
CA GLY A 319 -4.48 -26.59 -12.77
C GLY A 319 -3.83 -25.71 -13.84
N ILE A 320 -4.62 -24.85 -14.52
CA ILE A 320 -4.10 -23.90 -15.50
C ILE A 320 -3.19 -22.85 -14.82
N ILE A 321 -3.56 -22.34 -13.65
CA ILE A 321 -2.71 -21.40 -12.90
C ILE A 321 -1.34 -22.05 -12.58
N VAL A 322 -1.34 -23.30 -12.10
CA VAL A 322 -0.10 -24.05 -11.81
C VAL A 322 0.72 -24.26 -13.10
N PHE A 323 0.07 -24.62 -14.20
CA PHE A 323 0.73 -24.79 -15.49
C PHE A 323 1.40 -23.50 -15.97
N LEU A 324 0.72 -22.35 -15.89
CA LEU A 324 1.27 -21.04 -16.24
C LEU A 324 2.49 -20.68 -15.38
N PHE A 325 2.44 -21.02 -14.08
CA PHE A 325 3.58 -20.84 -13.19
C PHE A 325 4.78 -21.70 -13.61
N ILE A 326 4.57 -23.00 -13.84
CA ILE A 326 5.62 -23.92 -14.31
C ILE A 326 6.22 -23.39 -15.62
N TRP A 327 5.37 -22.99 -16.56
CA TRP A 327 5.80 -22.44 -17.84
C TRP A 327 6.67 -21.19 -17.68
N TYR A 328 6.30 -20.27 -16.77
CA TYR A 328 7.13 -19.11 -16.44
C TYR A 328 8.51 -19.49 -15.88
N LEU A 329 8.58 -20.53 -15.04
CA LEU A 329 9.86 -21.06 -14.54
C LEU A 329 10.72 -21.63 -15.68
N LEU A 330 10.12 -22.42 -16.58
CA LEU A 330 10.81 -23.00 -17.74
C LEU A 330 11.45 -21.91 -18.60
N ILE A 331 10.69 -20.85 -18.95
CA ILE A 331 11.20 -19.70 -19.73
C ILE A 331 12.39 -19.03 -19.02
N ASN A 332 12.34 -18.90 -17.70
CA ASN A 332 13.34 -18.12 -16.98
C ASN A 332 14.63 -18.87 -16.65
N PHE A 333 14.55 -20.17 -16.40
CA PHE A 333 15.67 -21.00 -15.92
C PHE A 333 16.26 -21.93 -16.98
N ILE A 334 15.49 -22.39 -17.98
CA ILE A 334 16.00 -23.29 -19.01
C ILE A 334 16.72 -22.48 -20.10
N LYS A 335 18.00 -22.80 -20.35
CA LYS A 335 18.84 -22.11 -21.34
C LYS A 335 18.21 -22.05 -22.74
N LYS A 336 17.54 -23.11 -23.20
CA LYS A 336 16.86 -23.17 -24.52
C LYS A 336 15.73 -22.15 -24.67
N PHE A 337 14.97 -21.88 -23.60
CA PHE A 337 13.82 -20.97 -23.62
C PHE A 337 14.15 -19.57 -23.09
N LYS A 338 15.43 -19.32 -22.75
CA LYS A 338 15.84 -18.09 -22.09
C LYS A 338 15.73 -16.90 -23.03
N VAL A 339 14.78 -16.03 -22.73
CA VAL A 339 14.56 -14.80 -23.49
C VAL A 339 15.62 -13.76 -23.16
N ARG A 340 16.18 -13.16 -24.21
CA ARG A 340 17.12 -12.03 -24.14
C ARG A 340 16.34 -10.75 -24.42
N GLY A 341 16.44 -9.77 -23.51
CA GLY A 341 15.80 -8.46 -23.66
C GLY A 341 14.88 -8.12 -22.49
N LEU A 342 15.04 -6.92 -21.95
CA LEU A 342 14.29 -6.46 -20.78
C LEU A 342 12.80 -6.26 -21.07
N LEU A 343 12.48 -5.66 -22.22
CA LEU A 343 11.10 -5.42 -22.63
C LEU A 343 10.33 -6.72 -22.85
N VAL A 344 10.94 -7.72 -23.50
CA VAL A 344 10.29 -9.02 -23.73
C VAL A 344 10.08 -9.77 -22.42
N ASN A 345 11.04 -9.73 -21.48
CA ASN A 345 10.85 -10.30 -20.14
C ASN A 345 9.69 -9.64 -19.38
N ASN A 346 9.51 -8.33 -19.52
CA ASN A 346 8.38 -7.61 -18.91
C ASN A 346 7.04 -8.01 -19.56
N ILE A 347 7.00 -8.20 -20.88
CA ILE A 347 5.80 -8.69 -21.58
C ILE A 347 5.43 -10.09 -21.10
N ILE A 348 6.40 -11.01 -21.01
CA ILE A 348 6.15 -12.37 -20.54
C ILE A 348 5.63 -12.35 -19.10
N LEU A 349 6.21 -11.51 -18.24
CA LEU A 349 5.71 -11.30 -16.88
C LEU A 349 4.25 -10.84 -16.89
N GLY A 350 3.96 -9.74 -17.59
CA GLY A 350 2.63 -9.14 -17.63
C GLY A 350 1.59 -10.10 -18.21
N PHE A 351 1.95 -10.86 -19.24
CA PHE A 351 1.08 -11.84 -19.87
C PHE A 351 0.75 -13.00 -18.93
N MET A 352 1.75 -13.57 -18.24
CA MET A 352 1.52 -14.64 -17.26
C MET A 352 0.65 -14.17 -16.09
N LEU A 353 0.94 -12.98 -15.54
CA LEU A 353 0.11 -12.38 -14.49
C LEU A 353 -1.32 -12.12 -14.99
N GLY A 354 -1.47 -11.65 -16.22
CA GLY A 354 -2.76 -11.39 -16.86
C GLY A 354 -3.60 -12.64 -16.96
N LEU A 355 -3.04 -13.73 -17.51
CA LEU A 355 -3.75 -15.00 -17.62
C LEU A 355 -4.15 -15.56 -16.25
N ILE A 356 -3.25 -15.54 -15.26
CA ILE A 356 -3.57 -15.99 -13.90
C ILE A 356 -4.77 -15.22 -13.33
N TRP A 357 -4.75 -13.89 -13.40
CA TRP A 357 -5.81 -13.06 -12.80
C TRP A 357 -7.10 -13.06 -13.62
N ILE A 358 -7.06 -13.32 -14.93
CA ILE A 358 -8.27 -13.59 -15.72
C ILE A 358 -8.93 -14.90 -15.26
N ILE A 359 -8.17 -15.95 -15.01
CA ILE A 359 -8.71 -17.23 -14.49
C ILE A 359 -9.30 -17.03 -13.10
N VAL A 360 -8.60 -16.31 -12.21
CA VAL A 360 -9.13 -15.97 -10.87
C VAL A 360 -10.43 -15.19 -10.99
N LEU A 361 -10.49 -14.19 -11.90
CA LEU A 361 -11.69 -13.40 -12.13
C LEU A 361 -12.86 -14.27 -12.61
N ILE A 362 -12.64 -15.16 -13.58
CA ILE A 362 -13.67 -16.09 -14.08
C ILE A 362 -14.18 -16.95 -12.92
N ASN A 363 -13.29 -17.55 -12.14
CA ASN A 363 -13.69 -18.40 -11.01
C ASN A 363 -14.50 -17.62 -9.97
N VAL A 364 -14.10 -16.38 -9.65
CA VAL A 364 -14.78 -15.53 -8.65
C VAL A 364 -16.15 -15.02 -9.12
N LEU A 365 -16.39 -14.91 -10.43
CA LEU A 365 -17.67 -14.50 -10.99
C LEU A 365 -18.62 -15.68 -11.26
N VAL A 366 -18.08 -16.84 -11.63
CA VAL A 366 -18.86 -18.04 -11.98
C VAL A 366 -19.26 -18.84 -10.75
N PHE A 367 -18.32 -19.05 -9.81
CA PHE A 367 -18.57 -19.89 -8.64
C PHE A 367 -19.11 -19.06 -7.47
N LYS A 368 -20.25 -19.49 -6.91
CA LYS A 368 -20.85 -18.87 -5.72
C LYS A 368 -20.28 -19.41 -4.41
N ASN A 369 -19.63 -20.57 -4.44
CA ASN A 369 -19.08 -21.20 -3.25
C ASN A 369 -17.84 -20.42 -2.74
N LYS A 370 -17.87 -20.05 -1.46
CA LYS A 370 -16.80 -19.27 -0.83
C LYS A 370 -15.46 -20.01 -0.76
N LEU A 371 -15.48 -21.32 -0.60
CA LEU A 371 -14.25 -22.11 -0.54
C LEU A 371 -13.52 -22.08 -1.90
N GLU A 372 -14.26 -22.25 -3.00
CA GLU A 372 -13.73 -22.30 -4.37
C GLU A 372 -13.14 -20.96 -4.79
N THR A 373 -13.83 -19.86 -4.46
CA THR A 373 -13.35 -18.49 -4.71
C THR A 373 -12.10 -18.18 -3.91
N ASN A 374 -12.08 -18.51 -2.61
CA ASN A 374 -10.90 -18.33 -1.76
C ASN A 374 -9.70 -19.14 -2.24
N LEU A 375 -9.88 -20.40 -2.66
CA LEU A 375 -8.80 -21.23 -3.22
C LEU A 375 -8.23 -20.60 -4.50
N SER A 376 -9.10 -20.13 -5.40
CA SER A 376 -8.67 -19.47 -6.63
C SER A 376 -7.82 -18.23 -6.34
N ILE A 377 -8.25 -17.39 -5.40
CA ILE A 377 -7.51 -16.19 -4.97
C ILE A 377 -6.19 -16.58 -4.27
N LEU A 378 -6.18 -17.64 -3.45
CA LEU A 378 -4.98 -18.12 -2.77
C LEU A 378 -3.90 -18.58 -3.77
N PHE A 379 -4.26 -19.45 -4.70
CA PHE A 379 -3.32 -19.99 -5.69
C PHE A 379 -2.86 -18.90 -6.66
N GLY A 380 -3.78 -18.09 -7.17
CA GLY A 380 -3.45 -16.96 -8.05
C GLY A 380 -2.55 -15.93 -7.38
N GLY A 381 -2.85 -15.57 -6.12
CA GLY A 381 -2.05 -14.66 -5.30
C GLY A 381 -0.65 -15.22 -5.00
N PHE A 382 -0.55 -16.48 -4.58
CA PHE A 382 0.74 -17.12 -4.28
C PHE A 382 1.66 -17.17 -5.50
N PHE A 383 1.19 -17.76 -6.59
CA PHE A 383 2.02 -17.92 -7.78
C PHE A 383 2.39 -16.58 -8.40
N SER A 384 1.48 -15.60 -8.40
CA SER A 384 1.82 -14.25 -8.86
C SER A 384 2.90 -13.57 -8.00
N LEU A 385 2.84 -13.69 -6.67
CA LEU A 385 3.88 -13.18 -5.77
C LEU A 385 5.25 -13.85 -6.03
N VAL A 386 5.28 -15.17 -6.23
CA VAL A 386 6.52 -15.90 -6.53
C VAL A 386 7.08 -15.50 -7.90
N ILE A 387 6.23 -15.39 -8.93
CA ILE A 387 6.59 -14.89 -10.27
C ILE A 387 7.22 -13.50 -10.18
N LEU A 388 6.61 -12.58 -9.43
CA LEU A 388 7.10 -11.22 -9.21
C LEU A 388 8.45 -11.21 -8.47
N LEU A 389 8.62 -12.07 -7.46
CA LEU A 389 9.87 -12.22 -6.74
C LEU A 389 11.01 -12.69 -7.65
N ILE A 390 10.76 -13.73 -8.47
CA ILE A 390 11.75 -14.25 -9.43
C ILE A 390 12.14 -13.17 -10.45
N HIS A 391 11.15 -12.46 -11.00
CA HIS A 391 11.39 -11.36 -11.92
C HIS A 391 12.31 -10.30 -11.29
N ARG A 392 12.00 -9.91 -10.05
CA ARG A 392 12.74 -8.86 -9.31
C ARG A 392 14.17 -9.26 -8.98
N LEU A 393 14.41 -10.54 -8.69
CA LEU A 393 15.76 -11.04 -8.44
C LEU A 393 16.59 -11.09 -9.73
N LYS A 394 15.97 -11.37 -10.88
CA LYS A 394 16.65 -11.48 -12.17
C LYS A 394 16.95 -10.14 -12.84
N ILE A 395 16.06 -9.15 -12.71
CA ILE A 395 16.19 -7.86 -13.41
C ILE A 395 16.69 -6.76 -12.47
N ALA A 396 17.86 -6.20 -12.77
CA ALA A 396 18.47 -5.16 -11.96
C ALA A 396 17.91 -3.75 -12.27
N ASN A 397 17.64 -3.44 -13.55
CA ASN A 397 17.37 -2.08 -14.04
C ASN A 397 16.15 -2.02 -14.97
N GLU A 398 14.95 -1.92 -14.41
CA GLU A 398 13.71 -1.70 -15.18
C GLU A 398 13.47 -0.22 -15.47
N SER A 399 12.62 0.08 -16.46
CA SER A 399 12.11 1.43 -16.65
C SER A 399 11.25 1.85 -15.47
N TYR A 400 11.26 3.15 -15.16
CA TYR A 400 10.55 3.71 -14.00
C TYR A 400 9.05 3.39 -14.00
N TYR A 401 8.38 3.51 -15.16
CA TYR A 401 6.95 3.25 -15.27
C TYR A 401 6.62 1.77 -14.99
N VAL A 402 7.48 0.81 -15.40
CA VAL A 402 7.29 -0.61 -15.10
C VAL A 402 7.39 -0.84 -13.60
N ALA A 403 8.42 -0.30 -12.95
CA ALA A 403 8.58 -0.43 -11.52
C ALA A 403 7.38 0.16 -10.73
N MET A 404 6.81 1.28 -11.20
CA MET A 404 5.62 1.88 -10.62
C MET A 404 4.38 1.01 -10.80
N PHE A 405 4.14 0.46 -12.00
CA PHE A 405 3.04 -0.48 -12.23
C PHE A 405 3.18 -1.74 -11.36
N LEU A 406 4.37 -2.33 -11.28
CA LEU A 406 4.62 -3.50 -10.44
C LEU A 406 4.38 -3.21 -8.94
N GLU A 407 4.77 -2.03 -8.45
CA GLU A 407 4.47 -1.61 -7.07
C GLU A 407 2.96 -1.57 -6.83
N ILE A 408 2.19 -0.95 -7.73
CA ILE A 408 0.74 -0.83 -7.60
C ILE A 408 0.05 -2.20 -7.74
N ILE A 409 0.49 -3.05 -8.68
CA ILE A 409 -0.02 -4.42 -8.87
C ILE A 409 0.15 -5.22 -7.57
N ILE A 410 1.33 -5.20 -6.97
CA ILE A 410 1.58 -5.92 -5.71
C ILE A 410 0.66 -5.40 -4.61
N ILE A 411 0.55 -4.09 -4.41
CA ILE A 411 -0.33 -3.51 -3.39
C ILE A 411 -1.78 -3.95 -3.57
N LEU A 412 -2.25 -3.99 -4.81
CA LEU A 412 -3.61 -4.42 -5.14
C LEU A 412 -3.82 -5.93 -4.94
N MET A 413 -2.84 -6.77 -5.27
CA MET A 413 -2.85 -8.22 -4.95
C MET A 413 -2.86 -8.48 -3.43
N LEU A 414 -2.16 -7.65 -2.65
CA LEU A 414 -2.22 -7.73 -1.19
C LEU A 414 -3.59 -7.34 -0.66
N ALA A 415 -4.19 -6.28 -1.22
CA ALA A 415 -5.51 -5.83 -0.84
C ALA A 415 -6.58 -6.90 -1.14
N THR A 416 -6.53 -7.58 -2.29
CA THR A 416 -7.45 -8.69 -2.58
C THR A 416 -7.34 -9.82 -1.58
N LEU A 417 -6.12 -10.29 -1.28
CA LEU A 417 -5.88 -11.35 -0.29
C LEU A 417 -6.33 -10.95 1.12
N LEU A 418 -6.08 -9.69 1.51
CA LEU A 418 -6.53 -9.17 2.80
C LEU A 418 -8.04 -9.14 2.90
N ILE A 419 -8.72 -8.65 1.87
CA ILE A 419 -10.18 -8.52 1.85
C ILE A 419 -10.86 -9.88 1.82
N SER A 420 -10.39 -10.82 1.00
CA SER A 420 -10.94 -12.17 0.97
C SER A 420 -10.73 -12.88 2.32
N GLY A 421 -9.57 -12.69 2.96
CA GLY A 421 -9.27 -13.22 4.28
C GLY A 421 -10.14 -12.63 5.38
N LEU A 422 -10.29 -11.30 5.40
CA LEU A 422 -11.17 -10.62 6.37
C LEU A 422 -12.63 -11.04 6.17
N ASN A 423 -13.09 -11.16 4.93
CA ASN A 423 -14.43 -11.64 4.59
C ASN A 423 -14.68 -13.05 5.17
N SER A 424 -13.69 -13.94 5.05
CA SER A 424 -13.79 -15.31 5.56
C SER A 424 -13.91 -15.35 7.09
N ILE A 425 -13.21 -14.45 7.80
CA ILE A 425 -13.36 -14.30 9.25
C ILE A 425 -14.75 -13.76 9.62
N LEU A 426 -15.28 -12.79 8.85
CA LEU A 426 -16.61 -12.24 9.08
C LEU A 426 -17.70 -13.29 8.89
N LEU A 427 -17.65 -14.06 7.80
CA LEU A 427 -18.60 -15.15 7.53
C LEU A 427 -18.58 -16.24 8.60
N ALA A 428 -17.39 -16.58 9.12
CA ALA A 428 -17.28 -17.52 10.23
C ALA A 428 -17.99 -17.04 11.52
N ASN A 429 -18.21 -15.72 11.65
CA ASN A 429 -18.93 -15.11 12.78
C ASN A 429 -20.34 -14.63 12.38
N ASN A 430 -20.97 -15.22 11.34
CA ASN A 430 -22.31 -14.86 10.85
C ASN A 430 -22.45 -13.38 10.44
N ASN A 431 -21.37 -12.78 9.96
CA ASN A 431 -21.35 -11.39 9.52
C ASN A 431 -21.21 -11.31 7.99
N GLN A 432 -22.24 -10.80 7.32
CA GLN A 432 -22.31 -10.68 5.87
C GLN A 432 -22.09 -9.23 5.37
N SER A 433 -21.52 -8.35 6.20
CA SER A 433 -21.32 -6.93 5.86
C SER A 433 -20.58 -6.70 4.54
N PHE A 434 -19.67 -7.58 4.13
CA PHE A 434 -18.93 -7.45 2.86
C PHE A 434 -19.71 -7.94 1.63
N TYR A 435 -20.85 -8.60 1.82
CA TYR A 435 -21.81 -8.96 0.76
C TYR A 435 -22.93 -7.94 0.60
N ASN A 436 -23.23 -7.16 1.65
CA ASN A 436 -24.30 -6.15 1.67
C ASN A 436 -23.86 -4.78 1.13
N VAL A 437 -22.92 -4.73 0.18
CA VAL A 437 -22.62 -3.48 -0.53
C VAL A 437 -23.81 -3.18 -1.45
N SER A 438 -24.19 -1.91 -1.62
CA SER A 438 -25.30 -1.49 -2.51
C SER A 438 -25.07 -1.76 -4.00
N SER A 439 -24.06 -2.57 -4.34
CA SER A 439 -23.75 -3.09 -5.66
C SER A 439 -24.15 -4.56 -5.77
N LYS A 440 -24.50 -5.01 -6.98
CA LYS A 440 -24.68 -6.45 -7.27
C LYS A 440 -23.39 -7.28 -7.11
N LEU A 441 -22.26 -6.61 -6.91
CA LEU A 441 -20.93 -7.22 -6.71
C LEU A 441 -20.55 -7.16 -5.24
N SER A 442 -19.95 -8.24 -4.72
CA SER A 442 -19.35 -8.25 -3.39
C SER A 442 -18.05 -7.44 -3.36
N LEU A 443 -17.63 -7.00 -2.17
CA LEU A 443 -16.40 -6.21 -2.01
C LEU A 443 -15.17 -6.98 -2.51
N GLU A 444 -15.14 -8.29 -2.31
CA GLU A 444 -14.10 -9.18 -2.84
C GLU A 444 -14.05 -9.20 -4.38
N GLN A 445 -15.22 -9.30 -5.03
CA GLN A 445 -15.33 -9.27 -6.49
C GLN A 445 -14.82 -7.94 -7.06
N ILE A 446 -15.16 -6.82 -6.41
CA ILE A 446 -14.69 -5.48 -6.80
C ILE A 446 -13.16 -5.44 -6.79
N PHE A 447 -12.53 -5.92 -5.72
CA PHE A 447 -11.07 -5.91 -5.64
C PHE A 447 -10.44 -6.84 -6.69
N VAL A 448 -10.96 -8.04 -6.91
CA VAL A 448 -10.46 -8.94 -7.97
C VAL A 448 -10.56 -8.28 -9.35
N ILE A 449 -11.70 -7.66 -9.69
CA ILE A 449 -11.87 -6.91 -10.94
C ILE A 449 -10.84 -5.80 -11.06
N THR A 450 -10.66 -4.97 -10.02
CA THR A 450 -9.69 -3.86 -10.08
C THR A 450 -8.26 -4.35 -10.29
N THR A 451 -7.88 -5.50 -9.71
CA THR A 451 -6.56 -6.09 -9.93
C THR A 451 -6.37 -6.58 -11.36
N ALA A 452 -7.37 -7.26 -11.93
CA ALA A 452 -7.33 -7.73 -13.31
C ALA A 452 -7.25 -6.55 -14.29
N VAL A 453 -8.06 -5.50 -14.10
CA VAL A 453 -8.05 -4.29 -14.93
C VAL A 453 -6.68 -3.60 -14.90
N LEU A 454 -6.04 -3.49 -13.74
CA LEU A 454 -4.72 -2.89 -13.63
C LEU A 454 -3.65 -3.72 -14.37
N ILE A 455 -3.70 -5.05 -14.28
CA ILE A 455 -2.77 -5.92 -14.99
C ILE A 455 -2.99 -5.83 -16.51
N ILE A 456 -4.23 -5.71 -16.97
CA ILE A 456 -4.55 -5.45 -18.37
C ILE A 456 -3.97 -4.10 -18.81
N ALA A 457 -4.13 -3.04 -18.01
CA ALA A 457 -3.55 -1.73 -18.29
C ALA A 457 -2.01 -1.78 -18.36
N PHE A 458 -1.37 -2.56 -17.49
CA PHE A 458 0.07 -2.79 -17.53
C PHE A 458 0.50 -3.50 -18.83
N ASN A 459 -0.24 -4.53 -19.25
CA ASN A 459 0.01 -5.23 -20.52
C ASN A 459 -0.14 -4.30 -21.73
N LEU A 460 -1.19 -3.47 -21.76
CA LEU A 460 -1.39 -2.47 -22.81
C LEU A 460 -0.22 -1.48 -22.86
N ALA A 461 0.25 -0.98 -21.72
CA ALA A 461 1.40 -0.08 -21.65
C ALA A 461 2.69 -0.73 -22.20
N LEU A 462 2.90 -2.03 -21.95
CA LEU A 462 4.04 -2.77 -22.49
C LEU A 462 3.92 -2.99 -24.01
N MET A 463 2.72 -3.31 -24.51
CA MET A 463 2.48 -3.48 -25.95
C MET A 463 2.66 -2.17 -26.72
N ILE A 464 2.19 -1.04 -26.18
CA ILE A 464 2.45 0.29 -26.75
C ILE A 464 3.96 0.54 -26.81
N ASN A 465 4.71 0.24 -25.75
CA ASN A 465 6.16 0.43 -25.77
C ASN A 465 6.86 -0.49 -26.78
N LEU A 466 6.43 -1.74 -26.91
CA LEU A 466 6.93 -2.65 -27.95
C LEU A 466 6.72 -2.05 -29.34
N PHE A 467 5.50 -1.59 -29.63
CA PHE A 467 5.14 -0.97 -30.91
C PHE A 467 6.01 0.26 -31.21
N VAL A 468 6.20 1.15 -30.24
CA VAL A 468 7.07 2.33 -30.38
C VAL A 468 8.53 1.93 -30.65
N VAL A 469 9.05 0.90 -29.98
CA VAL A 469 10.42 0.41 -30.21
C VAL A 469 10.56 -0.19 -31.61
N LEU A 470 9.60 -1.01 -32.05
CA LEU A 470 9.60 -1.60 -33.38
C LEU A 470 9.55 -0.53 -34.49
N MET A 471 8.70 0.49 -34.34
CA MET A 471 8.65 1.62 -35.28
C MET A 471 9.97 2.40 -35.35
N LYS A 472 10.68 2.57 -34.23
CA LYS A 472 11.99 3.24 -34.22
C LYS A 472 13.05 2.41 -34.93
N LEU A 473 13.01 1.08 -34.77
CA LEU A 473 13.93 0.16 -35.43
C LEU A 473 13.71 0.15 -36.95
N THR A 474 12.47 0.07 -37.41
CA THR A 474 12.14 0.09 -38.84
C THR A 474 12.49 1.43 -39.49
N LYS A 475 12.24 2.56 -38.81
CA LYS A 475 12.67 3.88 -39.31
C LYS A 475 14.19 3.96 -39.45
N LYS A 476 14.94 3.42 -38.48
CA LYS A 476 16.41 3.43 -38.51
C LYS A 476 16.98 2.51 -39.58
N SER A 477 16.39 1.33 -39.82
CA SER A 477 16.82 0.43 -40.90
C SER A 477 16.61 1.07 -42.27
N ASN A 478 15.48 1.75 -42.47
CA ASN A 478 15.19 2.43 -43.73
C ASN A 478 16.16 3.59 -43.97
N ASN A 479 16.52 4.36 -42.94
CA ASN A 479 17.51 5.43 -43.08
C ASN A 479 18.93 4.89 -43.42
N ILE A 480 19.36 3.78 -42.80
CA ILE A 480 20.66 3.15 -43.13
C ILE A 480 20.66 2.59 -44.56
N TYR A 481 19.51 2.13 -45.06
CA TYR A 481 19.37 1.68 -46.44
C TYR A 481 19.46 2.85 -47.44
N ILE A 482 18.86 4.00 -47.11
CA ILE A 482 18.95 5.23 -47.91
C ILE A 482 20.36 5.85 -47.89
N GLU A 483 21.13 5.72 -46.81
CA GLU A 483 22.52 6.21 -46.75
C GLU A 483 23.54 5.30 -47.48
N ARG A 484 23.16 4.06 -47.83
CA ARG A 484 24.02 3.09 -48.51
C ARG A 484 23.79 3.00 -50.02
N ASN A 485 22.70 3.58 -50.51
CA ASN A 485 22.35 3.71 -51.91
C ASN A 485 22.46 5.17 -52.33
#